data_AF-A0A3Q1G5D8-F1
#
_entry.id   AF-A0A3Q1G5D8-F1
#
_cell.length_a   1.000
_cell.length_b   1.000
_cell.length_c   1.000
_cell.angle_alpha   90.00
_cell.angle_beta   90.00
_cell.angle_gamma   90.00
#
_symmetry.space_group_name_H-M   'P 1'
#
loop_
_entity.id
_entity.type
_entity.pdbx_description
1 polymer ?
#
loop_
_entity_poly.entity_id
_entity_poly.type
_entity_poly.pdbx_seq_one_letter_code
_entity_poly.pdbx_strand_id
1 'polypeptide(L)'
;ILFTSWAVTKTVCAEQCDGRCFGPYVSDCCHRECAGGCSGPKDTDCFACTNFNDSGACVTQCPQPFVYNPTSFQLEHNPRAKYTYGAFCVKKCPHNFVVDHSSCVRACPSNKMEVEENRIKMCIPCTDICPKVCDGIGTGSLQAAQTVDASNIDKFVNCTKINGNLIFLITGIKGDMYHGIGPLDPERLNVFRTVKEITGFLNIQSWPENMTDLSVFSSLATIGGRSLYSGISLLILKQSWISSLQFQSLDEISAGNVYISNNSRLCFYNTVNWTSLFRTPSQKVLIRNNRDPRECTQQRMICDRMCSDDGCWGPGPDQCLSCRFFRRGRTCVESCNLFDGEVREFANGSMCLECDSQCEKMDGNSMTCLGQGPDQCVKCLHFKDGPNCVEKCPDGLQGANSFIFKYAKANNECHPCHANCTQGTYCTAPGCMT
;
A
#
# COMPACT_ATOMS: atom_id res chain seq x y z
N ILE A 1 -53.12 5.54 -30.43
CA ILE A 1 -53.42 4.16 -30.01
C ILE A 1 -53.03 3.25 -31.17
N LEU A 2 -51.89 2.57 -31.07
CA LEU A 2 -51.52 1.36 -31.82
C LEU A 2 -50.34 0.76 -31.04
N PHE A 3 -50.67 0.11 -29.92
CA PHE A 3 -49.75 -0.76 -29.21
C PHE A 3 -49.73 -2.10 -29.97
N THR A 4 -48.69 -2.35 -30.76
CA THR A 4 -48.38 -3.72 -31.21
C THR A 4 -47.68 -4.44 -30.06
N SER A 5 -48.45 -5.24 -29.34
CA SER A 5 -48.00 -6.18 -28.33
C SER A 5 -47.01 -7.17 -28.95
N TRP A 6 -45.71 -7.02 -28.66
CA TRP A 6 -44.77 -8.11 -28.82
C TRP A 6 -45.09 -9.14 -27.75
N ALA A 7 -45.77 -10.20 -28.15
CA ALA A 7 -45.90 -11.40 -27.34
C ALA A 7 -44.47 -11.88 -27.02
N VAL A 8 -44.14 -11.93 -25.74
CA VAL A 8 -42.99 -12.71 -25.26
C VAL A 8 -43.40 -14.17 -25.46
N THR A 9 -43.21 -14.67 -26.69
CA THR A 9 -43.60 -16.02 -27.06
C THR A 9 -42.80 -17.00 -26.21
N LYS A 10 -43.53 -17.80 -25.43
CA LYS A 10 -43.03 -19.01 -24.80
C LYS A 10 -42.74 -20.03 -25.91
N THR A 11 -41.65 -19.81 -26.65
CA THR A 11 -41.16 -20.75 -27.66
C THR A 11 -40.73 -22.03 -26.94
N VAL A 12 -41.26 -23.18 -27.34
CA VAL A 12 -40.87 -24.47 -26.75
C VAL A 12 -39.53 -24.85 -27.36
N CYS A 13 -38.46 -24.72 -26.57
CA CYS A 13 -37.12 -25.06 -27.01
C CYS A 13 -36.90 -26.58 -26.99
N ALA A 14 -35.96 -27.05 -27.82
CA ALA A 14 -35.46 -28.41 -27.72
C ALA A 14 -34.75 -28.62 -26.36
N GLU A 15 -34.77 -29.85 -25.84
CA GLU A 15 -34.15 -30.18 -24.54
C GLU A 15 -32.63 -29.95 -24.51
N GLN A 16 -31.99 -29.95 -25.68
CA GLN A 16 -30.55 -29.72 -25.84
C GLN A 16 -30.17 -28.22 -25.80
N CYS A 17 -31.14 -27.31 -25.75
CA CYS A 17 -30.84 -25.90 -25.62
C CYS A 17 -30.51 -25.57 -24.15
N ASP A 18 -29.33 -25.01 -23.90
CA ASP A 18 -28.90 -24.58 -22.56
C ASP A 18 -29.78 -23.47 -21.94
N GLY A 19 -30.63 -22.80 -22.74
CA GLY A 19 -31.45 -21.70 -22.24
C GLY A 19 -32.61 -21.29 -23.15
N ARG A 20 -32.34 -20.37 -24.09
CA ARG A 20 -33.35 -19.75 -24.96
C ARG A 20 -33.28 -20.33 -26.39
N CYS A 21 -34.32 -20.09 -27.18
CA CYS A 21 -34.39 -20.48 -28.58
C CYS A 21 -35.27 -19.51 -29.37
N PHE A 22 -35.09 -19.49 -30.68
CA PHE A 22 -35.93 -18.76 -31.63
C PHE A 22 -36.81 -19.69 -32.49
N GLY A 23 -36.74 -20.99 -32.24
CA GLY A 23 -37.55 -22.04 -32.86
C GLY A 23 -37.46 -23.37 -32.08
N PRO A 24 -38.22 -24.40 -32.48
CA PRO A 24 -38.34 -25.65 -31.74
C PRO A 24 -37.22 -26.66 -32.04
N TYR A 25 -36.38 -26.42 -33.05
CA TYR A 25 -35.32 -27.35 -33.45
C TYR A 25 -34.02 -27.06 -32.69
N VAL A 26 -33.13 -28.06 -32.59
CA VAL A 26 -31.81 -27.90 -31.95
C VAL A 26 -30.94 -26.86 -32.69
N SER A 27 -31.15 -26.66 -33.99
CA SER A 27 -30.51 -25.60 -34.77
C SER A 27 -30.90 -24.19 -34.33
N ASP A 28 -32.03 -24.07 -33.64
CA ASP A 28 -32.65 -22.80 -33.28
C ASP A 28 -32.37 -22.42 -31.81
N CYS A 29 -31.46 -23.15 -31.16
CA CYS A 29 -30.96 -22.80 -29.84
C CYS A 29 -30.18 -21.48 -29.92
N CYS A 30 -30.45 -20.59 -28.97
CA CYS A 30 -29.67 -19.37 -28.80
C CYS A 30 -28.31 -19.69 -28.17
N HIS A 31 -27.36 -18.77 -28.35
CA HIS A 31 -26.14 -18.79 -27.57
C HIS A 31 -26.46 -18.71 -26.06
N ARG A 32 -25.70 -19.41 -25.22
CA ARG A 32 -25.93 -19.49 -23.77
C ARG A 32 -25.88 -18.13 -23.06
N GLU A 33 -25.16 -17.17 -23.63
CA GLU A 33 -25.05 -15.80 -23.10
C GLU A 33 -26.21 -14.88 -23.49
N CYS A 34 -27.20 -15.37 -24.26
CA CYS A 34 -28.38 -14.60 -24.63
C CYS A 34 -29.43 -14.60 -23.51
N ALA A 35 -29.86 -13.40 -23.11
CA ALA A 35 -31.00 -13.16 -22.24
C ALA A 35 -32.26 -12.82 -23.06
N GLY A 36 -33.40 -13.34 -22.63
CA GLY A 36 -34.70 -13.14 -23.27
C GLY A 36 -34.93 -13.98 -24.55
N GLY A 37 -34.03 -13.88 -25.53
CA GLY A 37 -34.12 -14.58 -26.82
C GLY A 37 -33.01 -14.13 -27.78
N CYS A 38 -33.04 -14.61 -29.02
CA CYS A 38 -32.07 -14.28 -30.05
C CYS A 38 -32.70 -14.30 -31.45
N SER A 39 -32.01 -13.74 -32.44
CA SER A 39 -32.36 -13.83 -33.86
C SER A 39 -31.50 -14.84 -34.63
N GLY A 40 -30.61 -15.55 -33.94
CA GLY A 40 -29.65 -16.49 -34.53
C GLY A 40 -28.81 -17.18 -33.45
N PRO A 41 -27.97 -18.16 -33.84
CA PRO A 41 -27.24 -18.99 -32.88
C PRO A 41 -25.98 -18.32 -32.30
N LYS A 42 -25.53 -17.17 -32.83
CA LYS A 42 -24.29 -16.53 -32.38
C LYS A 42 -24.50 -15.68 -31.13
N ASP A 43 -23.41 -15.43 -30.42
CA ASP A 43 -23.34 -14.51 -29.27
C ASP A 43 -23.61 -13.04 -29.65
N THR A 44 -23.56 -12.69 -30.94
CA THR A 44 -23.92 -11.38 -31.49
C THR A 44 -25.39 -11.23 -31.84
N ASP A 45 -26.15 -12.33 -31.87
CA ASP A 45 -27.54 -12.35 -32.33
C ASP A 45 -28.54 -12.28 -31.17
N CYS A 46 -28.06 -12.04 -29.95
CA CYS A 46 -28.88 -11.97 -28.74
C CYS A 46 -29.70 -10.67 -28.70
N PHE A 47 -30.94 -10.75 -28.19
CA PHE A 47 -31.74 -9.54 -27.92
C PHE A 47 -31.22 -8.74 -26.72
N ALA A 48 -30.68 -9.45 -25.72
CA ALA A 48 -29.98 -8.88 -24.58
C ALA A 48 -28.90 -9.86 -24.12
N CYS A 49 -27.87 -9.36 -23.43
CA CYS A 49 -26.83 -10.21 -22.86
C CYS A 49 -27.19 -10.60 -21.43
N THR A 50 -26.91 -11.84 -21.05
CA THR A 50 -27.04 -12.32 -19.66
C THR A 50 -26.06 -11.60 -18.74
N ASN A 51 -24.82 -11.36 -19.22
CA ASN A 51 -23.73 -10.78 -18.45
C ASN A 51 -23.28 -9.43 -19.02
N PHE A 52 -22.36 -9.43 -19.98
CA PHE A 52 -21.79 -8.20 -20.55
C PHE A 52 -21.94 -8.15 -22.07
N ASN A 53 -22.15 -6.96 -22.59
CA ASN A 53 -22.05 -6.66 -24.02
C ASN A 53 -20.67 -6.12 -24.34
N ASP A 54 -19.91 -6.88 -25.11
CA ASP A 54 -18.64 -6.45 -25.68
C ASP A 54 -18.76 -6.09 -27.16
N SER A 55 -19.03 -4.81 -27.45
CA SER A 55 -19.10 -4.29 -28.83
C SER A 55 -20.07 -5.07 -29.74
N GLY A 56 -21.16 -5.58 -29.18
CA GLY A 56 -22.22 -6.33 -29.87
C GLY A 56 -22.25 -7.83 -29.53
N ALA A 57 -21.17 -8.41 -29.01
CA ALA A 57 -21.12 -9.81 -28.60
C ALA A 57 -21.44 -9.96 -27.11
N CYS A 58 -22.26 -10.95 -26.74
CA CYS A 58 -22.57 -11.25 -25.35
C CYS A 58 -21.51 -12.18 -24.75
N VAL A 59 -20.79 -11.68 -23.75
CA VAL A 59 -19.67 -12.37 -23.10
C VAL A 59 -19.89 -12.54 -21.60
N THR A 60 -19.33 -13.62 -21.04
CA THR A 60 -19.37 -13.89 -19.59
C THR A 60 -18.53 -12.89 -18.78
N GLN A 61 -17.41 -12.44 -19.35
CA GLN A 61 -16.47 -11.52 -18.72
C GLN A 61 -15.80 -10.63 -19.77
N CYS A 62 -15.52 -9.38 -19.41
CA CYS A 62 -14.77 -8.50 -20.30
C CYS A 62 -13.30 -8.95 -20.44
N PRO A 63 -12.64 -8.62 -21.56
CA PRO A 63 -11.21 -8.88 -21.75
C PRO A 63 -10.36 -8.36 -20.58
N GLN A 64 -9.68 -9.27 -19.89
CA GLN A 64 -8.89 -8.98 -18.69
C GLN A 64 -7.71 -8.03 -18.97
N PRO A 65 -7.31 -7.19 -17.99
CA PRO A 65 -6.20 -6.24 -18.12
C PRO A 65 -4.84 -6.90 -18.22
N PHE A 66 -4.70 -8.11 -17.68
CA PHE A 66 -3.49 -8.91 -17.76
C PHE A 66 -3.77 -10.25 -18.42
N VAL A 67 -2.87 -10.70 -19.28
CA VAL A 67 -2.90 -11.99 -19.94
C VAL A 67 -1.57 -12.70 -19.75
N TYR A 68 -1.61 -14.02 -19.58
CA TYR A 68 -0.39 -14.80 -19.43
C TYR A 68 0.33 -14.89 -20.78
N ASN A 69 1.60 -14.50 -20.82
CA ASN A 69 2.45 -14.63 -21.99
C ASN A 69 3.30 -15.91 -21.89
N PRO A 70 3.09 -16.91 -22.76
CA PRO A 70 3.83 -18.17 -22.72
C PRO A 70 5.33 -18.05 -22.99
N THR A 71 5.80 -16.94 -23.56
CA THR A 71 7.22 -16.70 -23.87
C THR A 71 7.98 -16.12 -22.68
N SER A 72 7.37 -15.21 -21.93
CA SER A 72 7.97 -14.60 -20.73
C SER A 72 7.59 -15.30 -19.42
N PHE A 73 6.62 -16.22 -19.46
CA PHE A 73 6.12 -16.98 -18.30
C PHE A 73 5.54 -16.09 -17.19
N GLN A 74 5.00 -14.93 -17.57
CA GLN A 74 4.47 -13.92 -16.65
C GLN A 74 3.15 -13.35 -17.17
N LEU A 75 2.40 -12.70 -16.27
CA LEU A 75 1.22 -11.93 -16.62
C LEU A 75 1.64 -10.56 -17.19
N GLU A 76 1.27 -10.29 -18.43
CA GLU A 76 1.58 -9.06 -19.14
C GLU A 76 0.32 -8.24 -19.43
N HIS A 77 0.49 -6.93 -19.59
CA HIS A 77 -0.62 -6.03 -19.89
C HIS A 77 -1.26 -6.37 -21.25
N ASN A 78 -2.57 -6.60 -21.26
CA ASN A 78 -3.34 -6.93 -22.44
C ASN A 78 -3.71 -5.67 -23.23
N PRO A 79 -3.24 -5.49 -24.48
CA PRO A 79 -3.62 -4.33 -25.31
C PRO A 79 -5.11 -4.29 -25.67
N ARG A 80 -5.81 -5.42 -25.56
CA ARG A 80 -7.25 -5.55 -25.83
C ARG A 80 -8.11 -5.46 -24.57
N ALA A 81 -7.52 -5.11 -23.43
CA ALA A 81 -8.22 -4.97 -22.16
C ALA A 81 -9.43 -4.04 -22.28
N LYS A 82 -10.54 -4.44 -21.65
CA LYS A 82 -11.73 -3.61 -21.47
C LYS A 82 -12.21 -3.73 -20.04
N TYR A 83 -12.79 -2.65 -19.54
CA TYR A 83 -13.31 -2.53 -18.20
C TYR A 83 -14.81 -2.79 -18.17
N THR A 84 -15.29 -3.44 -17.13
CA THR A 84 -16.72 -3.59 -16.89
C THR A 84 -17.32 -2.24 -16.47
N TYR A 85 -18.42 -1.85 -17.10
CA TYR A 85 -19.21 -0.69 -16.72
C TYR A 85 -20.70 -1.05 -16.82
N GLY A 86 -21.31 -1.39 -15.68
CA GLY A 86 -22.65 -1.99 -15.68
C GLY A 86 -22.65 -3.30 -16.46
N ALA A 87 -23.48 -3.39 -17.50
CA ALA A 87 -23.58 -4.56 -18.39
C ALA A 87 -22.77 -4.41 -19.68
N PHE A 88 -21.77 -3.51 -19.74
CA PHE A 88 -20.98 -3.24 -20.94
C PHE A 88 -19.48 -3.38 -20.70
N CYS A 89 -18.74 -3.76 -21.74
CA CYS A 89 -17.28 -3.73 -21.77
C CYS A 89 -16.79 -2.47 -22.49
N VAL A 90 -16.07 -1.60 -21.77
CA VAL A 90 -15.61 -0.31 -22.29
C VAL A 90 -14.07 -0.21 -22.31
N LYS A 91 -13.50 0.40 -23.35
CA LYS A 91 -12.04 0.61 -23.44
C LYS A 91 -11.53 1.68 -22.46
N LYS A 92 -12.38 2.64 -22.10
CA LYS A 92 -12.07 3.74 -21.18
C LYS A 92 -13.27 3.94 -20.25
N CYS A 93 -13.01 4.10 -18.96
CA CYS A 93 -14.06 4.46 -18.03
C CYS A 93 -14.58 5.88 -18.32
N PRO A 94 -15.87 6.15 -18.04
CA PRO A 94 -16.42 7.51 -18.13
C PRO A 94 -15.68 8.49 -17.20
N HIS A 95 -15.75 9.79 -17.49
CA HIS A 95 -14.93 10.85 -16.87
C HIS A 95 -14.97 10.90 -15.32
N ASN A 96 -16.08 10.48 -14.70
CA ASN A 96 -16.27 10.51 -13.24
C ASN A 96 -16.13 9.12 -12.59
N PHE A 97 -15.49 8.18 -13.29
CA PHE A 97 -15.23 6.83 -12.79
C PHE A 97 -13.73 6.56 -12.74
N VAL A 98 -13.34 5.67 -11.85
CA VAL A 98 -11.96 5.21 -11.66
C VAL A 98 -11.89 3.72 -11.93
N VAL A 99 -10.75 3.26 -12.46
CA VAL A 99 -10.51 1.86 -12.75
C VAL A 99 -10.09 1.15 -11.46
N ASP A 100 -10.85 0.13 -11.05
CA ASP A 100 -10.42 -0.81 -10.02
C ASP A 100 -10.30 -2.22 -10.60
N HIS A 101 -9.06 -2.71 -10.69
CA HIS A 101 -8.69 -4.00 -11.27
C HIS A 101 -9.15 -4.15 -12.74
N SER A 102 -10.39 -4.59 -12.97
CA SER A 102 -11.01 -4.78 -14.29
C SER A 102 -12.38 -4.08 -14.43
N SER A 103 -12.72 -3.18 -13.50
CA SER A 103 -14.05 -2.56 -13.41
C SER A 103 -13.99 -1.04 -13.26
N CYS A 104 -15.00 -0.34 -13.75
CA CYS A 104 -15.18 1.09 -13.53
C CYS A 104 -16.04 1.35 -12.29
N VAL A 105 -15.43 1.85 -11.21
CA VAL A 105 -16.09 2.18 -9.94
C VAL A 105 -16.19 3.70 -9.74
N ARG A 106 -17.12 4.15 -8.89
CA ARG A 106 -17.31 5.59 -8.61
C ARG A 106 -16.25 6.16 -7.66
N ALA A 107 -15.73 5.32 -6.78
CA ALA A 107 -14.72 5.67 -5.78
C ALA A 107 -13.90 4.42 -5.47
N CYS A 108 -12.63 4.61 -5.14
CA CYS A 108 -11.80 3.48 -4.71
C CYS A 108 -12.28 2.87 -3.38
N PRO A 109 -12.09 1.55 -3.20
CA PRO A 109 -12.24 0.89 -1.91
C PRO A 109 -11.35 1.53 -0.83
N SER A 110 -11.71 1.39 0.44
CA SER A 110 -11.03 2.06 1.57
C SER A 110 -9.55 1.69 1.75
N ASN A 111 -9.09 0.58 1.16
CA ASN A 111 -7.69 0.12 1.18
C ASN A 111 -6.91 0.46 -0.11
N LYS A 112 -7.51 1.26 -1.00
CA LYS A 112 -6.89 1.73 -2.24
C LYS A 112 -6.97 3.25 -2.33
N MET A 113 -6.04 3.84 -3.08
CA MET A 113 -6.05 5.27 -3.36
C MET A 113 -6.16 5.53 -4.86
N GLU A 114 -6.81 6.65 -5.19
CA GLU A 114 -6.91 7.13 -6.57
C GLU A 114 -5.56 7.72 -6.99
N VAL A 115 -4.99 7.16 -8.06
CA VAL A 115 -3.84 7.73 -8.75
C VAL A 115 -4.19 7.98 -10.20
N GLU A 116 -3.62 9.05 -10.76
CA GLU A 116 -3.77 9.38 -12.17
C GLU A 116 -2.46 9.08 -12.89
N GLU A 117 -2.48 8.05 -13.74
CA GLU A 117 -1.34 7.68 -14.58
C GLU A 117 -1.78 7.76 -16.04
N ASN A 118 -1.03 8.48 -16.88
CA ASN A 118 -1.35 8.66 -18.30
C ASN A 118 -2.79 9.18 -18.58
N ARG A 119 -3.33 10.05 -17.70
CA ARG A 119 -4.72 10.57 -17.72
C ARG A 119 -5.81 9.51 -17.49
N ILE A 120 -5.45 8.36 -16.93
CA ILE A 120 -6.37 7.32 -16.50
C ILE A 120 -6.34 7.28 -14.98
N LYS A 121 -7.51 7.44 -14.35
CA LYS A 121 -7.67 7.32 -12.91
C LYS A 121 -7.81 5.85 -12.53
N MET A 122 -6.94 5.37 -11.66
CA MET A 122 -6.91 3.97 -11.21
C MET A 122 -6.77 3.86 -9.70
N CYS A 123 -7.28 2.77 -9.14
CA CYS A 123 -7.18 2.44 -7.74
C CYS A 123 -5.96 1.55 -7.50
N ILE A 124 -4.95 2.09 -6.84
CA ILE A 124 -3.79 1.29 -6.42
C ILE A 124 -3.87 0.95 -4.92
N PRO A 125 -3.48 -0.27 -4.51
CA PRO A 125 -3.36 -0.62 -3.10
C PRO A 125 -2.46 0.37 -2.35
N CYS A 126 -2.91 0.76 -1.17
CA CYS A 126 -2.11 1.58 -0.26
C CYS A 126 -0.98 0.72 0.34
N THR A 127 0.22 1.30 0.54
CA THR A 127 1.36 0.57 1.13
C THR A 127 1.12 0.19 2.60
N ASP A 128 0.51 1.10 3.36
CA ASP A 128 0.03 0.84 4.72
C ASP A 128 -1.41 1.37 4.86
N ILE A 129 -1.55 2.63 5.24
CA ILE A 129 -2.80 3.37 5.43
C ILE A 129 -2.94 4.32 4.25
N CYS A 130 -4.15 4.37 3.66
CA CYS A 130 -4.40 5.22 2.52
C CYS A 130 -4.22 6.71 2.87
N PRO A 131 -3.64 7.51 1.97
CA PRO A 131 -3.39 8.91 2.24
C PRO A 131 -4.68 9.65 2.58
N LYS A 132 -4.78 10.13 3.82
CA LYS A 132 -5.87 11.00 4.28
C LYS A 132 -5.25 12.33 4.67
N VAL A 133 -5.69 13.38 3.97
CA VAL A 133 -5.30 14.75 4.26
C VAL A 133 -6.28 15.34 5.25
N CYS A 134 -5.77 15.90 6.33
CA CYS A 134 -6.57 16.53 7.38
C CYS A 134 -6.09 17.96 7.61
N ASP A 135 -7.01 18.86 7.96
CA ASP A 135 -6.65 20.22 8.28
C ASP A 135 -5.84 20.27 9.58
N GLY A 136 -4.79 21.07 9.60
CA GLY A 136 -4.01 21.39 10.79
C GLY A 136 -4.60 22.56 11.58
N ILE A 137 -4.04 22.80 12.75
CA ILE A 137 -4.39 23.93 13.62
C ILE A 137 -4.17 25.26 12.89
N GLY A 138 -5.21 26.09 12.85
CA GLY A 138 -5.22 27.37 12.13
C GLY A 138 -5.44 27.24 10.63
N THR A 139 -6.02 26.13 10.15
CA THR A 139 -6.33 25.89 8.73
C THR A 139 -7.72 25.28 8.57
N GLY A 140 -8.47 25.69 7.53
CA GLY A 140 -9.71 25.04 7.10
C GLY A 140 -10.74 24.86 8.23
N SER A 141 -11.16 23.63 8.48
CA SER A 141 -12.10 23.26 9.55
C SER A 141 -11.59 23.49 10.98
N LEU A 142 -10.29 23.81 11.14
CA LEU A 142 -9.61 24.14 12.39
C LEU A 142 -9.03 25.55 12.40
N GLN A 143 -9.54 26.46 11.55
CA GLN A 143 -9.06 27.84 11.46
C GLN A 143 -9.09 28.61 12.79
N ALA A 144 -10.11 28.36 13.62
CA ALA A 144 -10.28 29.01 14.93
C ALA A 144 -9.51 28.31 16.06
N ALA A 145 -9.04 27.08 15.84
CA ALA A 145 -8.32 26.32 16.86
C ALA A 145 -6.92 26.89 17.05
N GLN A 146 -6.49 27.02 18.31
CA GLN A 146 -5.15 27.48 18.68
C GLN A 146 -4.21 26.32 19.04
N THR A 147 -4.78 25.18 19.44
CA THR A 147 -4.02 23.99 19.86
C THR A 147 -4.83 22.72 19.63
N VAL A 148 -4.16 21.58 19.57
CA VAL A 148 -4.79 20.27 19.67
C VAL A 148 -5.32 20.08 21.09
N ASP A 149 -6.59 19.74 21.21
CA ASP A 149 -7.30 19.58 22.49
C ASP A 149 -8.30 18.43 22.44
N ALA A 150 -8.97 18.15 23.57
CA ALA A 150 -9.94 17.07 23.70
C ALA A 150 -11.15 17.19 22.74
N SER A 151 -11.47 18.39 22.25
CA SER A 151 -12.61 18.62 21.35
C SER A 151 -12.28 18.35 19.88
N ASN A 152 -10.99 18.44 19.50
CA ASN A 152 -10.57 18.36 18.10
C ASN A 152 -9.66 17.16 17.77
N ILE A 153 -9.10 16.47 18.77
CA ILE A 153 -8.20 15.33 18.59
C ILE A 153 -8.77 14.24 17.67
N ASP A 154 -10.07 13.96 17.75
CA ASP A 154 -10.73 12.91 16.97
C ASP A 154 -10.78 13.23 15.46
N LYS A 155 -10.60 14.50 15.07
CA LYS A 155 -10.50 14.89 13.66
C LYS A 155 -9.21 14.39 13.00
N PHE A 156 -8.20 14.03 13.80
CA PHE A 156 -6.90 13.54 13.32
C PHE A 156 -6.85 12.01 13.14
N VAL A 157 -7.94 11.29 13.40
CA VAL A 157 -8.00 9.83 13.25
C VAL A 157 -7.71 9.42 11.80
N ASN A 158 -6.76 8.49 11.62
CA ASN A 158 -6.30 7.94 10.35
C ASN A 158 -5.70 8.98 9.38
N CYS A 159 -5.33 10.16 9.87
CA CYS A 159 -4.68 11.17 9.03
C CYS A 159 -3.23 10.77 8.75
N THR A 160 -2.82 10.81 7.48
CA THR A 160 -1.43 10.56 7.09
C THR A 160 -0.70 11.84 6.72
N LYS A 161 -1.44 12.89 6.33
CA LYS A 161 -0.90 14.20 5.98
C LYS A 161 -1.69 15.30 6.67
N ILE A 162 -0.99 16.18 7.37
CA ILE A 162 -1.58 17.36 7.99
C ILE A 162 -1.33 18.57 7.10
N ASN A 163 -2.41 19.14 6.58
CA ASN A 163 -2.38 20.40 5.85
C ASN A 163 -2.45 21.57 6.84
N GLY A 164 -1.29 22.08 7.23
CA GLY A 164 -1.15 23.16 8.21
C GLY A 164 -0.22 22.75 9.33
N ASN A 165 -0.57 23.18 10.55
CA ASN A 165 0.33 23.08 11.71
C ASN A 165 -0.21 22.07 12.73
N LEU A 166 0.68 21.52 13.56
CA LEU A 166 0.30 20.88 14.82
C LEU A 166 0.87 21.67 15.99
N ILE A 167 0.01 22.04 16.92
CA ILE A 167 0.35 22.94 18.04
C ILE A 167 -0.18 22.33 19.34
N PHE A 168 0.70 22.06 20.29
CA PHE A 168 0.40 21.49 21.60
C PHE A 168 0.76 22.49 22.70
N LEU A 169 -0.26 23.16 23.24
CA LEU A 169 -0.14 24.14 24.31
C LEU A 169 -0.67 23.57 25.63
N ILE A 170 -0.36 24.25 26.73
CA ILE A 170 -0.82 23.84 28.06
C ILE A 170 -2.35 23.80 28.17
N THR A 171 -3.04 24.72 27.49
CA THR A 171 -4.52 24.79 27.43
C THR A 171 -5.13 23.61 26.68
N GLY A 172 -4.41 23.01 25.74
CA GLY A 172 -4.86 21.81 25.03
C GLY A 172 -4.63 20.54 25.83
N ILE A 173 -3.44 20.39 26.42
CA ILE A 173 -3.05 19.19 27.16
C ILE A 173 -3.72 19.13 28.54
N LYS A 174 -3.64 20.20 29.34
CA LYS A 174 -4.22 20.26 30.70
C LYS A 174 -5.70 20.68 30.69
N GLY A 175 -6.23 21.08 29.52
CA GLY A 175 -7.59 21.57 29.35
C GLY A 175 -7.69 23.09 29.55
N ASP A 176 -8.80 23.64 29.07
CA ASP A 176 -9.15 25.04 29.14
C ASP A 176 -10.51 25.21 29.83
N MET A 177 -10.46 25.50 31.12
CA MET A 177 -11.67 25.67 31.94
C MET A 177 -12.52 26.87 31.51
N TYR A 178 -11.92 27.91 30.91
CA TYR A 178 -12.66 29.11 30.50
C TYR A 178 -13.59 28.80 29.32
N HIS A 179 -13.13 27.96 28.40
CA HIS A 179 -13.92 27.49 27.26
C HIS A 179 -14.63 26.15 27.50
N GLY A 180 -14.58 25.61 28.73
CA GLY A 180 -15.24 24.34 29.09
C GLY A 180 -14.61 23.10 28.46
N ILE A 181 -13.34 23.15 28.06
CA ILE A 181 -12.61 22.04 27.44
C ILE A 181 -11.86 21.28 28.53
N GLY A 182 -12.17 19.99 28.69
CA GLY A 182 -11.48 19.10 29.62
C GLY A 182 -10.02 18.81 29.21
N PRO A 183 -9.22 18.22 30.12
CA PRO A 183 -7.86 17.78 29.79
C PRO A 183 -7.87 16.75 28.67
N LEU A 184 -6.84 16.77 27.82
CA LEU A 184 -6.68 15.80 26.76
C LEU A 184 -6.25 14.46 27.35
N ASP A 185 -6.96 13.39 26.99
CA ASP A 185 -6.55 12.02 27.30
C ASP A 185 -5.25 11.67 26.55
N PRO A 186 -4.14 11.35 27.26
CA PRO A 186 -2.86 11.04 26.64
C PRO A 186 -2.92 9.88 25.63
N GLU A 187 -3.79 8.89 25.85
CA GLU A 187 -3.90 7.75 24.92
C GLU A 187 -4.43 8.16 23.56
N ARG A 188 -5.24 9.24 23.50
CA ARG A 188 -5.77 9.77 22.24
C ARG A 188 -4.70 10.43 21.38
N LEU A 189 -3.52 10.77 21.92
CA LEU A 189 -2.40 11.26 21.10
C LEU A 189 -1.86 10.19 20.13
N ASN A 190 -2.18 8.90 20.34
CA ASN A 190 -1.80 7.82 19.43
C ASN A 190 -2.41 7.97 18.02
N VAL A 191 -3.43 8.82 17.83
CA VAL A 191 -3.96 9.14 16.48
C VAL A 191 -2.89 9.69 15.54
N PHE A 192 -1.83 10.29 16.09
CA PHE A 192 -0.74 10.85 15.28
C PHE A 192 0.26 9.80 14.77
N ARG A 193 0.18 8.54 15.22
CA ARG A 193 1.09 7.46 14.76
C ARG A 193 1.00 7.21 13.26
N THR A 194 -0.11 7.57 12.63
CA THR A 194 -0.34 7.42 11.20
C THR A 194 0.20 8.61 10.38
N VAL A 195 0.52 9.73 11.03
CA VAL A 195 0.96 10.96 10.35
C VAL A 195 2.38 10.77 9.82
N LYS A 196 2.51 10.93 8.50
CA LYS A 196 3.77 10.85 7.74
C LYS A 196 4.29 12.23 7.34
N GLU A 197 3.41 13.21 7.15
CA GLU A 197 3.81 14.55 6.71
C GLU A 197 3.01 15.65 7.43
N ILE A 198 3.72 16.71 7.86
CA ILE A 198 3.13 17.98 8.32
C ILE A 198 3.59 19.07 7.35
N THR A 199 2.66 19.74 6.66
CA THR A 199 3.05 20.75 5.64
C THR A 199 3.56 22.06 6.24
N GLY A 200 3.09 22.41 7.44
CA GLY A 200 3.48 23.60 8.20
C GLY A 200 4.57 23.30 9.24
N PHE A 201 4.32 23.65 10.50
CA PHE A 201 5.24 23.44 11.62
C PHE A 201 4.66 22.55 12.72
N LEU A 202 5.54 21.95 13.52
CA LEU A 202 5.22 21.21 14.75
C LEU A 202 5.70 22.02 15.97
N ASN A 203 4.77 22.40 16.84
CA ASN A 203 5.05 23.20 18.04
C ASN A 203 4.56 22.49 19.31
N ILE A 204 5.49 22.07 20.15
CA ILE A 204 5.24 21.34 21.39
C ILE A 204 5.73 22.19 22.57
N GLN A 205 4.78 22.83 23.25
CA GLN A 205 5.00 23.61 24.47
C GLN A 205 4.38 22.97 25.71
N SER A 206 3.54 21.94 25.54
CA SER A 206 3.07 21.08 26.61
C SER A 206 2.95 19.64 26.11
N TRP A 207 3.27 18.70 26.99
CA TRP A 207 3.18 17.26 26.74
C TRP A 207 2.73 16.54 28.02
N PRO A 208 1.98 15.43 27.94
CA PRO A 208 1.54 14.69 29.12
C PRO A 208 2.69 14.18 29.99
N GLU A 209 2.53 14.23 31.30
CA GLU A 209 3.59 13.90 32.27
C GLU A 209 3.96 12.40 32.25
N ASN A 210 3.01 11.54 31.86
CA ASN A 210 3.19 10.09 31.76
C ASN A 210 3.85 9.66 30.44
N MET A 211 4.11 10.57 29.51
CA MET A 211 4.73 10.27 28.22
C MET A 211 6.16 10.79 28.19
N THR A 212 7.11 9.85 28.14
CA THR A 212 8.55 10.14 28.21
C THR A 212 9.21 10.41 26.85
N ASP A 213 8.45 10.35 25.77
CA ASP A 213 8.93 10.52 24.40
C ASP A 213 7.83 11.04 23.47
N LEU A 214 8.19 11.29 22.21
CA LEU A 214 7.28 11.73 21.15
C LEU A 214 7.03 10.62 20.12
N SER A 215 7.09 9.34 20.53
CA SER A 215 6.92 8.17 19.63
C SER A 215 5.56 8.10 18.94
N VAL A 216 4.57 8.89 19.37
CA VAL A 216 3.34 9.09 18.61
C VAL A 216 3.60 9.69 17.22
N PHE A 217 4.76 10.29 16.99
CA PHE A 217 5.21 10.77 15.69
C PHE A 217 6.26 9.85 15.05
N SER A 218 6.33 8.56 15.40
CA SER A 218 7.34 7.63 14.86
C SER A 218 7.27 7.46 13.33
N SER A 219 6.10 7.62 12.72
CA SER A 219 5.91 7.58 11.27
C SER A 219 6.14 8.92 10.56
N LEU A 220 6.34 10.01 11.30
CA LEU A 220 6.51 11.34 10.71
C LEU A 220 7.83 11.38 9.94
N ALA A 221 7.73 11.51 8.61
CA ALA A 221 8.87 11.53 7.71
C ALA A 221 9.30 12.95 7.30
N THR A 222 8.33 13.87 7.19
CA THR A 222 8.58 15.20 6.64
C THR A 222 7.87 16.30 7.42
N ILE A 223 8.62 17.36 7.74
CA ILE A 223 8.09 18.65 8.20
C ILE A 223 8.37 19.70 7.12
N GLY A 224 7.33 20.15 6.44
CA GLY A 224 7.44 20.98 5.23
C GLY A 224 7.82 22.43 5.50
N GLY A 225 7.43 23.03 6.63
CA GLY A 225 7.76 24.42 6.95
C GLY A 225 7.18 25.47 5.99
N ARG A 226 6.05 25.18 5.31
CA ARG A 226 5.35 26.16 4.45
C ARG A 226 4.81 27.35 5.24
N SER A 227 4.48 27.10 6.50
CA SER A 227 4.18 28.08 7.55
C SER A 227 5.18 27.87 8.70
N LEU A 228 5.58 28.97 9.34
CA LEU A 228 6.61 28.97 10.38
C LEU A 228 6.13 29.74 11.62
N TYR A 229 6.44 29.23 12.81
CA TYR A 229 6.24 29.95 14.06
C TYR A 229 7.48 30.78 14.37
N SER A 230 7.45 32.09 14.11
CA SER A 230 8.62 32.97 14.29
C SER A 230 9.89 32.45 13.58
N GLY A 231 9.73 31.88 12.38
CA GLY A 231 10.83 31.30 11.59
C GLY A 231 11.21 29.86 11.98
N ILE A 232 10.46 29.21 12.86
CA ILE A 232 10.70 27.85 13.37
C ILE A 232 9.69 26.87 12.77
N SER A 233 10.16 25.71 12.31
CA SER A 233 9.32 24.61 11.81
C SER A 233 9.18 23.45 12.80
N LEU A 234 10.14 23.29 13.73
CA LEU A 234 10.06 22.34 14.84
C LEU A 234 10.42 23.04 16.15
N LEU A 235 9.47 23.13 17.07
CA LEU A 235 9.64 23.74 18.40
C LEU A 235 9.32 22.73 19.49
N ILE A 236 10.28 22.47 20.39
CA ILE A 236 10.11 21.63 21.58
C ILE A 236 10.67 22.39 22.78
N LEU A 237 9.78 22.93 23.61
CA LEU A 237 10.13 23.89 24.64
C LEU A 237 9.55 23.50 26.00
N LYS A 238 10.36 23.51 27.06
CA LYS A 238 9.93 23.35 28.47
C LYS A 238 9.23 22.01 28.77
N GLN A 239 9.65 20.92 28.12
CA GLN A 239 9.15 19.57 28.40
C GLN A 239 10.01 18.91 29.47
N SER A 240 9.53 18.88 30.70
CA SER A 240 10.28 18.36 31.86
C SER A 240 10.34 16.83 31.95
N TRP A 241 9.45 16.12 31.24
CA TRP A 241 9.24 14.68 31.39
C TRP A 241 9.83 13.85 30.26
N ILE A 242 10.08 14.46 29.09
CA ILE A 242 10.61 13.74 27.93
C ILE A 242 12.10 13.44 28.09
N SER A 243 12.49 12.20 27.80
CA SER A 243 13.87 11.70 27.83
C SER A 243 14.46 11.45 26.45
N SER A 244 13.62 11.24 25.42
CA SER A 244 14.01 10.99 24.03
C SER A 244 13.01 11.65 23.07
N LEU A 245 13.41 11.84 21.81
CA LEU A 245 12.52 12.41 20.78
C LEU A 245 11.75 11.32 20.04
N GLN A 246 12.42 10.24 19.63
CA GLN A 246 11.83 9.10 18.91
C GLN A 246 11.08 9.44 17.60
N PHE A 247 11.58 10.42 16.85
CA PHE A 247 11.15 10.72 15.48
C PHE A 247 11.74 9.73 14.48
N GLN A 248 11.44 8.43 14.66
CA GLN A 248 12.08 7.31 13.94
C GLN A 248 12.14 7.47 12.41
N SER A 249 11.07 7.95 11.78
CA SER A 249 11.00 8.05 10.31
C SER A 249 11.42 9.42 9.77
N LEU A 250 11.76 10.39 10.64
CA LEU A 250 11.98 11.78 10.22
C LEU A 250 13.26 11.88 9.41
N ASP A 251 13.09 12.24 8.15
CA ASP A 251 14.14 12.27 7.13
C ASP A 251 14.33 13.69 6.58
N GLU A 252 13.27 14.52 6.56
CA GLU A 252 13.33 15.86 5.98
C GLU A 252 12.63 16.94 6.82
N ILE A 253 13.31 18.07 7.01
CA ILE A 253 12.75 19.35 7.44
C ILE A 253 13.01 20.37 6.32
N SER A 254 12.02 20.57 5.45
CA SER A 254 12.21 21.25 4.17
C SER A 254 12.49 22.76 4.31
N ALA A 255 11.92 23.41 5.33
CA ALA A 255 12.11 24.83 5.60
C ALA A 255 11.94 25.13 7.10
N GLY A 256 12.45 26.29 7.53
CA GLY A 256 12.38 26.74 8.92
C GLY A 256 13.48 26.19 9.83
N ASN A 257 13.67 26.87 10.95
CA ASN A 257 14.65 26.51 11.96
C ASN A 257 14.10 25.48 12.96
N VAL A 258 14.99 24.81 13.68
CA VAL A 258 14.64 23.90 14.77
C VAL A 258 15.01 24.54 16.10
N TYR A 259 14.11 24.47 17.08
CA TYR A 259 14.31 25.04 18.41
C TYR A 259 13.96 24.03 19.50
N ILE A 260 14.96 23.57 20.25
CA ILE A 260 14.81 22.57 21.32
C ILE A 260 15.43 23.12 22.60
N SER A 261 14.61 23.56 23.55
CA SER A 261 15.12 24.25 24.74
C SER A 261 14.38 23.97 26.02
N ASN A 262 15.08 24.06 27.15
CA ASN A 262 14.55 23.89 28.50
C ASN A 262 13.89 22.52 28.75
N ASN A 263 14.37 21.45 28.10
CA ASN A 263 13.88 20.09 28.31
C ASN A 263 14.85 19.36 29.25
N SER A 264 14.61 19.47 30.57
CA SER A 264 15.58 19.11 31.62
C SER A 264 15.97 17.63 31.68
N ARG A 265 15.16 16.73 31.12
CA ARG A 265 15.42 15.28 31.09
C ARG A 265 15.82 14.74 29.71
N LEU A 266 15.75 15.58 28.68
CA LEU A 266 15.93 15.17 27.30
C LEU A 266 17.40 14.82 27.01
N CYS A 267 17.63 13.61 26.52
CA CYS A 267 18.91 13.12 26.00
C CYS A 267 18.80 12.87 24.48
N PHE A 268 19.88 12.38 23.85
CA PHE A 268 20.01 12.03 22.42
C PHE A 268 19.92 13.19 21.42
N TYR A 269 19.31 14.31 21.79
CA TYR A 269 19.19 15.50 20.92
C TYR A 269 20.52 15.98 20.33
N ASN A 270 21.64 15.71 21.01
CA ASN A 270 22.98 16.15 20.66
C ASN A 270 23.71 15.19 19.71
N THR A 271 23.21 13.97 19.51
CA THR A 271 23.82 12.99 18.60
C THR A 271 23.30 13.16 17.18
N VAL A 272 22.08 13.67 17.03
CA VAL A 272 21.41 13.89 15.74
C VAL A 272 22.18 14.88 14.86
N ASN A 273 22.57 14.42 13.67
CA ASN A 273 23.12 15.27 12.62
C ASN A 273 22.01 16.11 11.95
N TRP A 274 21.59 17.21 12.58
CA TRP A 274 20.49 18.05 12.08
C TRP A 274 20.69 18.58 10.66
N THR A 275 21.93 18.79 10.23
CA THR A 275 22.22 19.32 8.90
C THR A 275 21.85 18.35 7.77
N SER A 276 21.82 17.04 8.02
CA SER A 276 21.38 16.07 7.01
C SER A 276 19.88 16.12 6.74
N LEU A 277 19.09 16.59 7.71
CA LEU A 277 17.63 16.73 7.61
C LEU A 277 17.23 18.03 6.89
N PHE A 278 18.13 19.00 6.76
CA PHE A 278 17.83 20.30 6.18
C PHE A 278 18.03 20.32 4.68
N ARG A 279 17.04 20.89 3.99
CA ARG A 279 17.11 21.07 2.54
C ARG A 279 17.89 22.33 2.14
N THR A 280 17.94 23.33 3.02
CA THR A 280 18.61 24.60 2.74
C THR A 280 19.71 24.91 3.76
N PRO A 281 20.89 25.38 3.33
CA PRO A 281 22.03 25.62 4.23
C PRO A 281 21.83 26.82 5.17
N SER A 282 20.79 27.63 4.96
CA SER A 282 20.43 28.75 5.83
C SER A 282 19.69 28.33 7.10
N GLN A 283 19.14 27.10 7.13
CA GLN A 283 18.45 26.55 8.30
C GLN A 283 19.42 26.37 9.46
N LYS A 284 18.93 26.67 10.66
CA LYS A 284 19.69 26.55 11.90
C LYS A 284 18.93 25.75 12.92
N VAL A 285 19.69 25.07 13.76
CA VAL A 285 19.19 24.39 14.95
C VAL A 285 19.67 25.15 16.19
N LEU A 286 18.76 25.46 17.10
CA LEU A 286 19.05 26.13 18.36
C LEU A 286 18.68 25.22 19.53
N ILE A 287 19.71 24.72 20.20
CA ILE A 287 19.58 23.76 21.31
C ILE A 287 20.20 24.37 22.56
N ARG A 288 19.41 24.55 23.63
CA ARG A 288 19.87 25.17 24.88
C ARG A 288 19.16 24.60 26.09
N ASN A 289 19.80 24.64 27.27
CA ASN A 289 19.16 24.32 28.55
C ASN A 289 18.42 22.96 28.59
N ASN A 290 18.88 21.99 27.80
CA ASN A 290 18.46 20.59 27.95
C ASN A 290 19.44 19.89 28.90
N ARG A 291 19.26 18.59 29.11
CA ARG A 291 20.16 17.83 29.98
C ARG A 291 21.58 17.79 29.42
N ASP A 292 22.59 17.94 30.27
CA ASP A 292 23.98 17.88 29.83
C ASP A 292 24.31 16.51 29.21
N PRO A 293 24.91 16.47 27.99
CA PRO A 293 25.26 15.21 27.34
C PRO A 293 26.16 14.28 28.17
N ARG A 294 27.01 14.82 29.06
CA ARG A 294 27.86 14.03 29.95
C ARG A 294 27.04 13.27 30.98
N GLU A 295 25.99 13.88 31.52
CA GLU A 295 25.06 13.20 32.42
C GLU A 295 24.26 12.10 31.70
N CYS A 296 23.84 12.35 30.46
CA CYS A 296 23.18 11.34 29.63
C CYS A 296 24.08 10.10 29.45
N THR A 297 25.37 10.31 29.15
CA THR A 297 26.34 9.21 29.01
C THR A 297 26.53 8.42 30.32
N GLN A 298 26.58 9.10 31.47
CA GLN A 298 26.68 8.43 32.78
C GLN A 298 25.48 7.52 33.08
N GLN A 299 24.30 7.91 32.58
CA GLN A 299 23.07 7.11 32.70
C GLN A 299 22.89 6.09 31.58
N ARG A 300 23.92 5.86 30.74
CA ARG A 300 23.86 4.97 29.56
C ARG A 300 22.76 5.34 28.56
N MET A 301 22.39 6.62 28.49
CA MET A 301 21.49 7.18 27.49
C MET A 301 22.29 7.55 26.24
N ILE A 302 22.81 6.53 25.57
CA ILE A 302 23.66 6.62 24.37
C ILE A 302 23.04 5.83 23.22
N CYS A 303 23.39 6.18 21.98
CA CYS A 303 22.89 5.46 20.80
C CYS A 303 23.29 3.98 20.84
N ASP A 304 22.46 3.15 20.22
CA ASP A 304 22.75 1.73 20.07
C ASP A 304 24.04 1.52 19.27
N ARG A 305 24.77 0.43 19.55
CA ARG A 305 26.00 0.06 18.84
C ARG A 305 25.78 -0.16 17.33
N MET A 306 24.55 -0.45 16.92
CA MET A 306 24.15 -0.63 15.53
C MET A 306 23.92 0.69 14.79
N CYS A 307 23.82 1.82 15.49
CA CYS A 307 23.72 3.13 14.86
C CYS A 307 25.07 3.58 14.31
N SER A 308 25.04 4.32 13.21
CA SER A 308 26.21 5.01 12.66
C SER A 308 26.56 6.26 13.50
N ASP A 309 27.57 6.98 13.06
CA ASP A 309 27.98 8.26 13.65
C ASP A 309 27.00 9.42 13.33
N ASP A 310 25.95 9.18 12.53
CA ASP A 310 24.88 10.18 12.25
C ASP A 310 23.95 10.41 13.46
N GLY A 311 24.02 9.51 14.46
CA GLY A 311 23.27 9.62 15.71
C GLY A 311 21.96 8.85 15.73
N CYS A 312 21.12 9.19 16.72
CA CYS A 312 19.87 8.48 16.99
C CYS A 312 18.83 9.38 17.67
N TRP A 313 17.56 9.02 17.52
CA TRP A 313 16.41 9.71 18.11
C TRP A 313 16.09 9.28 19.55
N GLY A 314 16.69 8.19 20.02
CA GLY A 314 16.41 7.55 21.29
C GLY A 314 17.20 6.25 21.46
N PRO A 315 16.89 5.47 22.51
CA PRO A 315 17.52 4.18 22.73
C PRO A 315 17.01 3.12 21.74
N GLY A 316 17.84 2.11 21.46
CA GLY A 316 17.48 0.95 20.65
C GLY A 316 17.92 1.04 19.18
N PRO A 317 18.06 -0.13 18.51
CA PRO A 317 18.54 -0.22 17.14
C PRO A 317 17.54 0.26 16.09
N ASP A 318 16.30 0.53 16.48
CA ASP A 318 15.23 1.05 15.63
C ASP A 318 15.13 2.59 15.66
N GLN A 319 15.95 3.26 16.48
CA GLN A 319 15.96 4.72 16.62
C GLN A 319 17.17 5.40 15.96
N CYS A 320 17.99 4.65 15.23
CA CYS A 320 19.15 5.20 14.53
C CYS A 320 18.74 6.10 13.34
N LEU A 321 19.50 7.16 13.09
CA LEU A 321 19.34 7.95 11.85
C LEU A 321 19.78 7.14 10.62
N SER A 322 20.91 6.46 10.73
CA SER A 322 21.37 5.50 9.74
C SER A 322 22.05 4.30 10.42
N CYS A 323 22.00 3.15 9.76
CA CYS A 323 22.55 1.90 10.30
C CYS A 323 24.03 1.78 9.97
N ARG A 324 24.82 1.29 10.94
CA ARG A 324 26.25 1.03 10.76
C ARG A 324 26.54 -0.12 9.80
N PHE A 325 25.71 -1.16 9.86
CA PHE A 325 25.84 -2.37 9.05
C PHE A 325 24.64 -2.50 8.11
N PHE A 326 23.62 -3.28 8.50
CA PHE A 326 22.44 -3.52 7.68
C PHE A 326 21.17 -2.99 8.35
N ARG A 327 20.11 -2.84 7.54
CA ARG A 327 18.77 -2.45 7.98
C ARG A 327 17.77 -3.51 7.58
N ARG A 328 17.02 -4.03 8.57
CA ARG A 328 15.85 -4.89 8.39
C ARG A 328 14.60 -4.10 8.75
N GLY A 329 13.80 -3.75 7.74
CA GLY A 329 12.67 -2.83 7.91
C GLY A 329 13.13 -1.48 8.48
N ARG A 330 12.77 -1.20 9.74
CA ARG A 330 13.18 0.02 10.47
C ARG A 330 14.27 -0.22 11.53
N THR A 331 14.75 -1.45 11.67
CA THR A 331 15.70 -1.81 12.73
C THR A 331 17.09 -2.05 12.13
N CYS A 332 18.12 -1.51 12.76
CA CYS A 332 19.50 -1.79 12.40
C CYS A 332 19.94 -3.15 12.94
N VAL A 333 20.56 -3.96 12.08
CA VAL A 333 21.00 -5.32 12.39
C VAL A 333 22.45 -5.53 11.95
N GLU A 334 23.14 -6.45 12.63
CA GLU A 334 24.54 -6.74 12.38
C GLU A 334 24.76 -7.50 11.06
N SER A 335 23.85 -8.41 10.71
CA SER A 335 23.85 -9.17 9.46
C SER A 335 22.42 -9.54 9.04
N CYS A 336 22.23 -9.77 7.73
CA CYS A 336 21.00 -10.35 7.20
C CYS A 336 20.98 -11.88 7.40
N ASN A 337 19.79 -12.47 7.35
CA ASN A 337 19.53 -13.90 7.47
C ASN A 337 19.87 -14.64 6.15
N LEU A 338 21.14 -14.62 5.76
CA LEU A 338 21.59 -15.15 4.48
C LEU A 338 21.59 -16.69 4.44
N PHE A 339 21.96 -17.31 5.56
CA PHE A 339 22.21 -18.76 5.66
C PHE A 339 21.34 -19.45 6.70
N ASP A 340 20.79 -18.69 7.64
CA ASP A 340 20.02 -19.14 8.79
C ASP A 340 18.82 -18.21 9.03
N GLY A 341 17.99 -18.53 10.04
CA GLY A 341 16.78 -17.77 10.37
C GLY A 341 15.50 -18.33 9.77
N GLU A 342 14.37 -17.97 10.39
CA GLU A 342 13.04 -18.43 9.97
C GLU A 342 12.64 -17.86 8.61
N VAL A 343 12.95 -16.58 8.37
CA VAL A 343 12.76 -15.91 7.08
C VAL A 343 14.13 -15.66 6.49
N ARG A 344 14.37 -16.24 5.30
CA ARG A 344 15.62 -16.10 4.56
C ARG A 344 15.65 -14.77 3.81
N GLU A 345 16.81 -14.14 3.83
CA GLU A 345 17.02 -12.81 3.27
C GLU A 345 18.17 -12.83 2.28
N PHE A 346 18.21 -11.80 1.45
CA PHE A 346 19.39 -11.41 0.69
C PHE A 346 19.72 -9.94 1.00
N ALA A 347 20.98 -9.58 0.81
CA ALA A 347 21.44 -8.21 1.03
C ALA A 347 21.43 -7.42 -0.29
N ASN A 348 20.69 -6.31 -0.32
CA ASN A 348 20.76 -5.33 -1.41
C ASN A 348 21.42 -4.05 -0.88
N GLY A 349 22.73 -3.92 -1.07
CA GLY A 349 23.52 -2.89 -0.41
C GLY A 349 23.50 -3.08 1.11
N SER A 350 23.03 -2.08 1.86
CA SER A 350 22.87 -2.13 3.32
C SER A 350 21.45 -2.53 3.78
N MET A 351 20.57 -2.99 2.88
CA MET A 351 19.22 -3.41 3.23
C MET A 351 19.08 -4.93 3.19
N CYS A 352 18.50 -5.50 4.25
CA CYS A 352 18.07 -6.89 4.28
C CYS A 352 16.65 -6.99 3.70
N LEU A 353 16.50 -7.78 2.65
CA LEU A 353 15.23 -7.98 1.96
C LEU A 353 14.91 -9.48 1.95
N GLU A 354 13.64 -9.79 2.18
CA GLU A 354 13.18 -11.17 2.25
C GLU A 354 13.20 -11.83 0.87
N CYS A 355 13.54 -13.12 0.84
CA CYS A 355 13.38 -13.96 -0.35
C CYS A 355 11.90 -14.20 -0.65
N ASP A 356 11.58 -14.52 -1.91
CA ASP A 356 10.22 -14.90 -2.28
C ASP A 356 9.76 -16.15 -1.49
N SER A 357 8.49 -16.17 -1.11
CA SER A 357 7.85 -17.30 -0.43
C SER A 357 7.99 -18.64 -1.17
N GLN A 358 8.20 -18.60 -2.48
CA GLN A 358 8.38 -19.78 -3.33
C GLN A 358 9.83 -20.30 -3.39
N CYS A 359 10.78 -19.64 -2.71
CA CYS A 359 12.15 -20.14 -2.61
C CYS A 359 12.28 -21.19 -1.51
N GLU A 360 12.84 -22.35 -1.83
CA GLU A 360 13.14 -23.41 -0.84
C GLU A 360 14.30 -22.97 0.05
N LYS A 361 14.12 -23.08 1.39
CA LYS A 361 15.18 -22.72 2.34
C LYS A 361 16.37 -23.65 2.16
N MET A 362 17.52 -23.09 1.79
CA MET A 362 18.73 -23.87 1.54
C MET A 362 19.52 -24.10 2.83
N ASP A 363 19.93 -25.33 3.10
CA ASP A 363 20.85 -25.65 4.19
C ASP A 363 22.32 -25.60 3.72
N GLY A 364 23.26 -25.44 4.67
CA GLY A 364 24.69 -25.61 4.40
C GLY A 364 25.41 -24.41 3.77
N ASN A 365 25.37 -23.24 4.44
CA ASN A 365 26.08 -22.02 4.04
C ASN A 365 25.84 -21.57 2.58
N SER A 366 24.69 -21.98 2.02
CA SER A 366 24.23 -21.60 0.69
C SER A 366 23.09 -20.59 0.82
N MET A 367 23.08 -19.60 -0.08
CA MET A 367 22.02 -18.59 -0.11
C MET A 367 20.72 -19.19 -0.64
N THR A 368 19.58 -18.68 -0.17
CA THR A 368 18.25 -19.14 -0.61
C THR A 368 17.77 -18.43 -1.88
N CYS A 369 18.08 -17.14 -2.01
CA CYS A 369 17.80 -16.34 -3.18
C CYS A 369 18.95 -15.37 -3.47
N LEU A 370 18.99 -14.87 -4.71
CA LEU A 370 19.99 -13.91 -5.18
C LEU A 370 19.41 -12.48 -5.35
N GLY A 371 18.10 -12.33 -5.21
CA GLY A 371 17.38 -11.10 -5.49
C GLY A 371 15.91 -11.18 -5.11
N GLN A 372 15.17 -10.11 -5.40
CA GLN A 372 13.73 -10.03 -5.21
C GLN A 372 13.00 -10.77 -6.34
N GLY A 373 11.98 -11.54 -5.97
CA GLY A 373 11.07 -12.19 -6.91
C GLY A 373 11.29 -13.70 -7.05
N PRO A 374 10.32 -14.40 -7.65
CA PRO A 374 10.30 -15.85 -7.74
C PRO A 374 11.30 -16.42 -8.75
N ASP A 375 11.88 -15.60 -9.62
CA ASP A 375 12.91 -15.98 -10.61
C ASP A 375 14.33 -15.98 -10.02
N GLN A 376 14.51 -15.36 -8.85
CA GLN A 376 15.80 -15.22 -8.19
C GLN A 376 16.05 -16.28 -7.11
N CYS A 377 15.19 -17.29 -7.01
CA CYS A 377 15.38 -18.42 -6.10
C CYS A 377 16.50 -19.34 -6.59
N VAL A 378 17.33 -19.83 -5.67
CA VAL A 378 18.33 -20.87 -5.98
C VAL A 378 17.65 -22.21 -6.29
N LYS A 379 16.59 -22.54 -5.55
CA LYS A 379 15.75 -23.72 -5.76
C LYS A 379 14.30 -23.39 -5.42
N CYS A 380 13.36 -23.89 -6.23
CA CYS A 380 11.93 -23.68 -6.02
C CYS A 380 11.37 -24.64 -4.96
N LEU A 381 10.53 -24.12 -4.07
CA LEU A 381 9.85 -24.89 -3.03
C LEU A 381 8.81 -25.86 -3.62
N HIS A 382 8.06 -25.41 -4.62
CA HIS A 382 6.98 -26.18 -5.26
C HIS A 382 7.34 -26.53 -6.71
N PHE A 383 6.90 -25.72 -7.68
CA PHE A 383 7.09 -25.94 -9.10
C PHE A 383 7.86 -24.80 -9.75
N LYS A 384 8.40 -25.05 -10.94
CA LYS A 384 9.10 -24.05 -11.76
C LYS A 384 8.41 -23.88 -13.10
N ASP A 385 7.94 -22.67 -13.38
CA ASP A 385 7.32 -22.29 -14.66
C ASP A 385 8.23 -21.34 -15.43
N GLY A 386 9.01 -21.89 -16.36
CA GLY A 386 10.07 -21.15 -17.04
C GLY A 386 11.16 -20.73 -16.05
N PRO A 387 11.46 -19.43 -15.88
CA PRO A 387 12.41 -18.97 -14.88
C PRO A 387 11.80 -18.84 -13.46
N ASN A 388 10.47 -18.74 -13.33
CA ASN A 388 9.82 -18.36 -12.06
C ASN A 388 9.44 -19.58 -11.22
N CYS A 389 9.65 -19.53 -9.91
CA CYS A 389 9.08 -20.48 -8.95
C CYS A 389 7.60 -20.16 -8.67
N VAL A 390 6.73 -21.17 -8.74
CA VAL A 390 5.28 -21.01 -8.59
C VAL A 390 4.70 -22.08 -7.67
N GLU A 391 3.63 -21.72 -6.94
CA GLU A 391 2.94 -22.65 -6.04
C GLU A 391 2.25 -23.79 -6.81
N LYS A 392 1.70 -23.47 -8.00
CA LYS A 392 1.04 -24.41 -8.91
C LYS A 392 1.33 -24.04 -10.36
N CYS A 393 1.41 -25.03 -11.24
CA CYS A 393 1.51 -24.76 -12.67
C CYS A 393 0.25 -24.04 -13.19
N PRO A 394 0.37 -23.17 -14.21
CA PRO A 394 -0.77 -22.50 -14.84
C PRO A 394 -1.89 -23.46 -15.23
N ASP A 395 -3.05 -23.32 -14.60
CA ASP A 395 -4.25 -24.12 -14.85
C ASP A 395 -5.43 -23.18 -15.16
N GLY A 396 -5.73 -23.00 -16.44
CA GLY A 396 -6.83 -22.15 -16.88
C GLY A 396 -6.52 -20.64 -16.87
N LEU A 397 -5.25 -20.24 -16.96
CA LEU A 397 -4.90 -18.83 -17.08
C LEU A 397 -5.29 -18.26 -18.46
N GLN A 398 -5.84 -17.06 -18.50
CA GLN A 398 -6.21 -16.40 -19.76
C GLN A 398 -4.94 -15.99 -20.53
N GLY A 399 -4.67 -16.66 -21.65
CA GLY A 399 -3.69 -16.22 -22.64
C GLY A 399 -4.29 -15.27 -23.68
N ALA A 400 -3.44 -14.80 -24.60
CA ALA A 400 -3.84 -13.85 -25.64
C ALA A 400 -4.93 -14.38 -26.60
N ASN A 401 -4.92 -15.69 -26.88
CA ASN A 401 -5.84 -16.33 -27.84
C ASN A 401 -6.66 -17.49 -27.24
N SER A 402 -6.16 -18.14 -26.17
CA SER A 402 -6.82 -19.28 -25.53
C SER A 402 -6.41 -19.38 -24.06
N PHE A 403 -7.12 -20.21 -23.29
CA PHE A 403 -6.68 -20.58 -21.95
C PHE A 403 -5.38 -21.38 -22.02
N ILE A 404 -4.51 -21.13 -21.04
CA ILE A 404 -3.20 -21.76 -20.90
C ILE A 404 -3.30 -22.79 -19.78
N PHE A 405 -2.96 -24.02 -20.15
CA PHE A 405 -2.88 -25.16 -19.25
C PHE A 405 -1.47 -25.74 -19.32
N LYS A 406 -0.89 -25.97 -18.14
CA LYS A 406 0.41 -26.59 -17.97
C LYS A 406 0.33 -27.68 -16.91
N TYR A 407 1.12 -28.72 -17.08
CA TYR A 407 1.25 -29.82 -16.14
C TYR A 407 2.67 -29.91 -15.61
N ALA A 408 2.82 -30.39 -14.38
CA ALA A 408 4.12 -30.61 -13.77
C ALA A 408 4.69 -31.97 -14.19
N LYS A 409 5.95 -32.02 -14.59
CA LYS A 409 6.70 -33.29 -14.74
C LYS A 409 7.28 -33.74 -13.40
N ALA A 410 7.90 -34.93 -13.39
CA ALA A 410 8.55 -35.51 -12.21
C ALA A 410 9.70 -34.66 -11.63
N ASN A 411 10.25 -33.71 -12.41
CA ASN A 411 11.25 -32.73 -11.96
C ASN A 411 10.62 -31.43 -11.43
N ASN A 412 9.30 -31.39 -11.23
CA ASN A 412 8.52 -30.23 -10.82
C ASN A 412 8.58 -29.02 -11.80
N GLU A 413 8.96 -29.23 -13.06
CA GLU A 413 8.88 -28.20 -14.09
C GLU A 413 7.54 -28.22 -14.82
N CYS A 414 6.98 -27.04 -15.06
CA CYS A 414 5.71 -26.84 -15.74
C CYS A 414 5.90 -26.87 -17.26
N HIS A 415 5.19 -27.78 -17.93
CA HIS A 415 5.19 -27.93 -19.38
C HIS A 415 3.81 -27.68 -19.99
N PRO A 416 3.74 -27.12 -21.22
CA PRO A 416 2.47 -26.87 -21.89
C PRO A 416 1.73 -28.17 -22.19
N CYS A 417 0.41 -28.13 -22.00
CA CYS A 417 -0.49 -29.18 -22.42
C CYS A 417 -0.61 -29.26 -23.94
N HIS A 418 -1.08 -30.40 -24.45
CA HIS A 418 -1.44 -30.53 -25.86
C HIS A 418 -2.55 -29.51 -26.21
N ALA A 419 -2.50 -28.94 -27.42
CA ALA A 419 -3.43 -27.90 -27.87
C ALA A 419 -4.92 -28.31 -27.82
N ASN A 420 -5.20 -29.62 -27.78
CA ASN A 420 -6.55 -30.18 -27.72
C ASN A 420 -7.12 -30.24 -26.29
N CYS A 421 -6.30 -30.05 -25.25
CA CYS A 421 -6.73 -30.16 -23.85
C CYS A 421 -7.30 -28.81 -23.39
N THR A 422 -8.53 -28.48 -23.80
CA THR A 422 -9.14 -27.16 -23.56
C THR A 422 -9.79 -26.99 -22.18
N GLN A 423 -9.82 -28.06 -21.36
CA GLN A 423 -10.50 -28.05 -20.05
C GLN A 423 -9.58 -28.31 -18.83
N GLY A 424 -8.25 -28.39 -19.01
CA GLY A 424 -7.27 -28.54 -17.91
C GLY A 424 -7.26 -29.90 -17.20
N THR A 425 -8.43 -30.45 -16.87
CA THR A 425 -8.66 -31.67 -16.08
C THR A 425 -8.08 -32.97 -16.64
N TYR A 426 -7.60 -32.97 -17.90
CA TYR A 426 -7.12 -34.17 -18.59
C TYR A 426 -5.64 -34.11 -18.98
N CYS A 427 -4.93 -33.08 -18.52
CA CYS A 427 -3.52 -32.88 -18.84
C CYS A 427 -2.62 -33.25 -17.66
N THR A 428 -2.39 -34.55 -17.48
CA THR A 428 -1.38 -35.09 -16.54
C THR A 428 -0.11 -35.56 -17.26
N ALA A 429 -0.11 -35.54 -18.59
CA ALA A 429 0.96 -36.01 -19.47
C ALA A 429 0.96 -35.18 -20.79
N PRO A 430 1.91 -35.39 -21.72
CA PRO A 430 1.95 -34.66 -22.99
C PRO A 430 0.71 -34.82 -23.88
N GLY A 431 -0.17 -35.77 -23.58
CA GLY A 431 -1.45 -36.00 -24.25
C GLY A 431 -2.64 -35.77 -23.31
N CYS A 432 -3.82 -35.52 -23.87
CA CYS A 432 -5.05 -35.50 -23.09
C CYS A 432 -5.45 -36.96 -22.79
N MET A 433 -5.59 -37.34 -21.53
CA MET A 433 -6.27 -38.60 -21.21
C MET A 433 -7.74 -38.48 -21.66
N THR A 434 -8.25 -39.52 -22.33
CA THR A 434 -9.63 -39.59 -22.83
C THR A 434 -10.58 -40.07 -21.75
#